data_AF-A0A1J5NE61-F1
#
_entry.id   AF-A0A1J5NE61-F1
#
_cell.length_a   1.000
_cell.length_b   1.000
_cell.length_c   1.000
_cell.angle_alpha   90.00
_cell.angle_beta   90.00
_cell.angle_gamma   90.00
#
_symmetry.space_group_name_H-M   'P 1'
#
loop_
_entity.id
_entity.type
_entity.pdbx_description
1 polymer ?
#
loop_
_entity_poly.entity_id
_entity_poly.type
_entity_poly.pdbx_seq_one_letter_code
_entity_poly.pdbx_strand_id
1 'polypeptide(L)'
;MVEQIKVELPEPGETATYRLAAGVPVRFAFDLSQADFAASGDDLVITPNGGGTVILAGYLTLAGEDALPVFEMLDGQLVPGGVYLFAFDREFETAADDAPGGSGAGTYADDPGLLGDGLDALDGQSSLFAATATPQAETLSSAPVESEALPAQDGVTIYPETTPVQIVLNPGFEASGYDGDRWSYLDDVNHWQNTGGSGEPDSPPSRGLAFRSLMVASPDGSGSMKTWGTDQNPQEGERLMELDARAGSEDTLSQAIATRAGEDVTIVFNFAPRVGNTPDGAGMETNDFQVSLGDQLVATITWDAAYGDGAWLVTLGEGVTTTGGVTGSFHFTNWGHGEGNDASVADWTELGFTLTANQDHAALTFSELSDHNDGYGTLIDSVTAYRDFDTLTVGGESDDFHRAEFLAGTDGDDAIFGSAHTVVDGLGDTYSYAEVIDGGAGDDALYGGQNFLTVISGGAGDDFIVAGRPLGHGLEESHATDEPVGQSYILPGSGNDYVRLGQGADSIILNREALVDGEKLTVENFTPSNGESLNADHLFLADGLRLQGSSYSDGDLHLLIGDGSNSIEVTLVGMEPAALDTFLHTGSEADTLNDQIQAIIDSGGHLA
;
A
#
# COMPACT_ATOMS: atom_id res chain seq x y z
N MET A 1 -6.77 -0.77 -53.24
CA MET A 1 -8.03 -0.86 -52.47
C MET A 1 -7.87 -2.10 -51.62
N VAL A 2 -7.81 -1.93 -50.31
CA VAL A 2 -7.77 -3.07 -49.38
C VAL A 2 -9.13 -3.74 -49.48
N GLU A 3 -9.16 -5.05 -49.63
CA GLU A 3 -10.40 -5.81 -49.62
C GLU A 3 -11.03 -5.65 -48.22
N GLN A 4 -12.29 -5.23 -48.14
CA GLN A 4 -13.00 -4.99 -46.89
C GLN A 4 -14.20 -5.92 -46.83
N ILE A 5 -14.43 -6.56 -45.68
CA ILE A 5 -15.61 -7.38 -45.45
C ILE A 5 -16.75 -6.44 -45.03
N LYS A 6 -17.78 -6.32 -45.87
CA LYS A 6 -19.00 -5.58 -45.52
C LYS A 6 -20.02 -6.53 -44.91
N VAL A 7 -20.34 -6.31 -43.64
CA VAL A 7 -21.31 -7.11 -42.87
C VAL A 7 -22.67 -6.41 -42.95
N GLU A 8 -23.65 -7.07 -43.54
CA GLU A 8 -25.00 -6.57 -43.71
C GLU A 8 -25.94 -7.32 -42.75
N LEU A 9 -26.97 -6.64 -42.26
CA LEU A 9 -27.96 -7.24 -41.37
C LEU A 9 -28.90 -8.15 -42.18
N PRO A 10 -28.98 -9.46 -41.90
CA PRO A 10 -29.91 -10.35 -42.59
C PRO A 10 -31.37 -10.04 -42.22
N GLU A 11 -32.32 -10.53 -43.03
CA GLU A 11 -33.74 -10.39 -42.68
C GLU A 11 -34.07 -11.17 -41.38
N PRO A 12 -35.13 -10.79 -40.64
CA PRO A 12 -35.48 -11.47 -39.39
C PRO A 12 -35.67 -12.98 -39.58
N GLY A 13 -34.94 -13.78 -38.79
CA GLY A 13 -34.93 -15.24 -38.87
C GLY A 13 -33.96 -15.83 -39.90
N GLU A 14 -33.22 -14.99 -40.64
CA GLU A 14 -32.11 -15.42 -41.48
C GLU A 14 -30.78 -15.35 -40.70
N THR A 15 -29.79 -16.11 -41.18
CA THR A 15 -28.42 -16.09 -40.63
C THR A 15 -27.43 -15.84 -41.76
N ALA A 16 -26.48 -14.92 -41.56
CA ALA A 16 -25.37 -14.69 -42.46
C ALA A 16 -24.04 -14.93 -41.75
N THR A 17 -23.14 -15.70 -42.38
CA THR A 17 -21.82 -16.02 -41.84
C THR A 17 -20.73 -15.35 -42.66
N TYR A 18 -19.85 -14.61 -41.97
CA TYR A 18 -18.71 -13.90 -42.54
C TYR A 18 -17.43 -14.50 -41.95
N ARG A 19 -16.54 -15.02 -42.79
CA ARG A 19 -15.25 -15.54 -42.31
C ARG A 19 -14.27 -14.39 -42.14
N LEU A 20 -13.71 -14.26 -40.95
CA LEU A 20 -12.69 -13.27 -40.67
C LEU A 20 -11.31 -13.73 -41.15
N ALA A 21 -10.44 -12.77 -41.41
CA ALA A 21 -9.04 -12.98 -41.74
C ALA A 21 -8.21 -11.83 -41.15
N ALA A 22 -7.03 -12.15 -40.62
CA ALA A 22 -6.12 -11.17 -40.04
C ALA A 22 -5.80 -10.03 -41.02
N GLY A 23 -5.87 -8.79 -40.54
CA GLY A 23 -5.54 -7.58 -41.31
C GLY A 23 -6.56 -7.18 -42.39
N VAL A 24 -7.71 -7.86 -42.51
CA VAL A 24 -8.79 -7.49 -43.44
C VAL A 24 -9.87 -6.70 -42.67
N PRO A 25 -10.01 -5.38 -42.88
CA PRO A 25 -10.98 -4.59 -42.12
C PRO A 25 -12.42 -5.08 -42.34
N VAL A 26 -13.24 -4.97 -41.29
CA VAL A 26 -14.64 -5.39 -41.29
C VAL A 26 -15.50 -4.16 -41.06
N ARG A 27 -16.50 -3.93 -41.91
CA ARG A 27 -17.41 -2.80 -41.79
C ARG A 27 -18.83 -3.27 -41.54
N PHE A 28 -19.45 -2.78 -40.47
CA PHE A 28 -20.84 -3.04 -40.18
C PHE A 28 -21.75 -2.02 -40.87
N ALA A 29 -22.75 -2.52 -41.59
CA ALA A 29 -23.74 -1.70 -42.29
C ALA A 29 -25.03 -1.52 -41.47
N PHE A 30 -24.98 -1.76 -40.16
CA PHE A 30 -26.07 -1.63 -39.22
C PHE A 30 -25.54 -1.18 -37.86
N ASP A 31 -26.46 -0.70 -37.01
CA ASP A 31 -26.15 -0.22 -35.67
C ASP A 31 -26.00 -1.40 -34.68
N LEU A 32 -24.90 -1.40 -33.93
CA LEU A 32 -24.53 -2.46 -32.98
C LEU A 32 -24.91 -2.12 -31.53
N SER A 33 -25.32 -0.87 -31.26
CA SER A 33 -25.63 -0.39 -29.90
C SER A 33 -26.78 -1.12 -29.22
N GLN A 34 -27.57 -1.90 -29.96
CA GLN A 34 -28.72 -2.66 -29.48
C GLN A 34 -28.65 -4.14 -29.89
N ALA A 35 -27.45 -4.66 -30.16
CA ALA A 35 -27.23 -6.05 -30.54
C ALA A 35 -26.85 -6.92 -29.34
N ASP A 36 -27.40 -8.13 -29.28
CA ASP A 36 -26.94 -9.16 -28.37
C ASP A 36 -25.74 -9.90 -28.97
N PHE A 37 -24.67 -10.07 -28.19
CA PHE A 37 -23.47 -10.79 -28.58
C PHE A 37 -23.40 -12.13 -27.83
N ALA A 38 -22.96 -13.19 -28.51
CA ALA A 38 -22.73 -14.49 -27.91
C ALA A 38 -21.58 -15.21 -28.61
N ALA A 39 -20.84 -16.04 -27.87
CA ALA A 39 -19.88 -16.97 -28.46
C ALA A 39 -20.57 -18.29 -28.83
N SER A 40 -20.21 -18.87 -29.97
CA SER A 40 -20.66 -20.21 -30.36
C SER A 40 -19.52 -20.97 -31.01
N GLY A 41 -18.80 -21.77 -30.21
CA GLY A 41 -17.53 -22.36 -30.64
C GLY A 41 -16.47 -21.26 -30.83
N ASP A 42 -15.75 -21.26 -31.95
CA ASP A 42 -14.75 -20.23 -32.28
C ASP A 42 -15.35 -18.95 -32.93
N ASP A 43 -16.68 -18.89 -33.05
CA ASP A 43 -17.37 -17.84 -33.80
C ASP A 43 -18.06 -16.82 -32.87
N LEU A 44 -18.09 -15.56 -33.29
CA LEU A 44 -18.91 -14.51 -32.64
C LEU A 44 -20.28 -14.43 -33.31
N VAL A 45 -21.33 -14.56 -32.53
CA VAL A 45 -22.73 -14.46 -32.96
C VAL A 45 -23.30 -13.12 -32.50
N ILE A 46 -23.85 -12.36 -33.45
CA ILE A 46 -24.41 -11.01 -33.23
C ILE A 46 -25.89 -11.05 -33.63
N THR A 47 -26.77 -10.68 -32.71
CA THR A 47 -28.23 -10.66 -32.92
C THR A 47 -28.79 -9.28 -32.61
N PRO A 48 -28.89 -8.39 -33.61
CA PRO A 48 -29.49 -7.07 -33.45
C PRO A 48 -31.00 -7.15 -33.21
N ASN A 49 -31.53 -6.25 -32.37
CA ASN A 49 -32.97 -6.21 -32.08
C ASN A 49 -33.81 -6.03 -33.35
N GLY A 50 -34.61 -7.04 -33.69
CA GLY A 50 -35.48 -7.03 -34.85
C GLY A 50 -34.80 -7.36 -36.19
N GLY A 51 -33.55 -7.82 -36.20
CA GLY A 51 -32.82 -8.30 -37.38
C GLY A 51 -32.64 -9.83 -37.42
N GLY A 52 -31.94 -10.32 -38.45
CA GLY A 52 -31.39 -11.67 -38.49
C GLY A 52 -30.07 -11.80 -37.74
N THR A 53 -29.52 -13.01 -37.67
CA THR A 53 -28.29 -13.33 -36.94
C THR A 53 -27.06 -13.20 -37.84
N VAL A 54 -26.03 -12.50 -37.38
CA VAL A 54 -24.73 -12.41 -38.04
C VAL A 54 -23.73 -13.29 -37.29
N ILE A 55 -22.96 -14.10 -38.00
CA ILE A 55 -21.90 -14.94 -37.44
C ILE A 55 -20.56 -14.50 -38.03
N LEU A 56 -19.61 -14.07 -37.20
CA LEU A 56 -18.24 -13.82 -37.58
C LEU A 56 -17.41 -15.07 -37.27
N ALA A 57 -17.12 -15.85 -38.30
CA ALA A 57 -16.49 -17.15 -38.15
C ALA A 57 -14.97 -17.06 -37.90
N GLY A 58 -14.48 -17.82 -36.93
CA GLY A 58 -13.07 -17.87 -36.48
C GLY A 58 -12.64 -16.64 -35.68
N TYR A 59 -13.60 -15.94 -35.06
CA TYR A 59 -13.34 -14.72 -34.30
C TYR A 59 -12.47 -14.97 -33.06
N LEU A 60 -12.81 -15.96 -32.22
CA LEU A 60 -12.07 -16.23 -30.99
C LEU A 60 -10.67 -16.78 -31.26
N THR A 61 -10.50 -17.54 -32.35
CA THR A 61 -9.16 -17.97 -32.80
C THR A 61 -8.27 -16.77 -33.13
N LEU A 62 -8.79 -15.79 -33.87
CA LEU A 62 -8.03 -14.57 -34.19
C LEU A 62 -7.81 -13.67 -32.97
N ALA A 63 -8.73 -13.68 -32.00
CA ALA A 63 -8.56 -12.99 -30.72
C ALA A 63 -7.39 -13.58 -29.93
N GLY A 64 -7.33 -14.90 -29.79
CA GLY A 64 -6.24 -15.58 -29.08
C GLY A 64 -4.87 -15.48 -29.76
N GLU A 65 -4.83 -15.12 -31.05
CA GLU A 65 -3.59 -14.87 -31.81
C GLU A 65 -3.21 -13.38 -31.88
N ASP A 66 -3.94 -12.49 -31.19
CA ASP A 66 -3.81 -11.03 -31.29
C ASP A 66 -3.81 -10.52 -32.75
N ALA A 67 -4.68 -11.11 -33.56
CA ALA A 67 -4.74 -10.94 -35.00
C ALA A 67 -6.10 -10.43 -35.50
N LEU A 68 -6.93 -9.89 -34.59
CA LEU A 68 -8.25 -9.38 -34.94
C LEU A 68 -8.17 -8.18 -35.90
N PRO A 69 -9.07 -8.10 -36.90
CA PRO A 69 -9.12 -6.97 -37.81
C PRO A 69 -9.65 -5.71 -37.12
N VAL A 70 -9.41 -4.55 -37.73
CA VAL A 70 -10.08 -3.29 -37.35
C VAL A 70 -11.55 -3.35 -37.79
N PHE A 71 -12.45 -2.98 -36.89
CA PHE A 71 -13.88 -2.84 -37.14
C PHE A 71 -14.22 -1.39 -37.48
N GLU A 72 -14.90 -1.15 -38.61
CA GLU A 72 -15.49 0.13 -38.99
C GLU A 72 -16.98 0.12 -38.64
N MET A 73 -17.39 1.01 -37.76
CA MET A 73 -18.77 1.18 -37.32
C MET A 73 -19.62 1.90 -38.37
N LEU A 74 -20.95 1.94 -38.17
CA LEU A 74 -21.89 2.53 -39.12
C LEU A 74 -21.61 4.02 -39.39
N ASP A 75 -21.12 4.74 -38.39
CA ASP A 75 -20.75 6.16 -38.44
C ASP A 75 -19.35 6.41 -39.03
N GLY A 76 -18.59 5.35 -39.31
CA GLY A 76 -17.22 5.41 -39.84
C GLY A 76 -16.13 5.41 -38.76
N GLN A 77 -16.48 5.26 -37.47
CA GLN A 77 -15.50 5.08 -36.40
C GLN A 77 -14.73 3.76 -36.60
N LEU A 78 -13.41 3.81 -36.41
CA LEU A 78 -12.53 2.64 -36.49
C LEU A 78 -12.18 2.17 -35.07
N VAL A 79 -12.51 0.93 -34.76
CA VAL A 79 -12.24 0.30 -33.46
C VAL A 79 -11.31 -0.89 -33.66
N PRO A 80 -10.14 -0.94 -32.98
CA PRO A 80 -9.29 -2.12 -32.99
C PRO A 80 -10.06 -3.35 -32.50
N GLY A 81 -9.89 -4.49 -33.16
CA GLY A 81 -10.71 -5.67 -32.85
C GLY A 81 -10.53 -6.19 -31.42
N GLY A 82 -9.33 -6.04 -30.84
CA GLY A 82 -9.07 -6.36 -29.44
C GLY A 82 -9.78 -5.44 -28.44
N VAL A 83 -9.98 -4.16 -28.79
CA VAL A 83 -10.71 -3.19 -27.93
C VAL A 83 -12.21 -3.42 -28.00
N TYR A 84 -12.73 -3.85 -29.16
CA TYR A 84 -14.15 -4.12 -29.35
C TYR A 84 -14.68 -5.28 -28.47
N LEU A 85 -13.79 -6.15 -27.98
CA LEU A 85 -14.13 -7.23 -27.03
C LEU A 85 -14.46 -6.72 -25.63
N PHE A 86 -13.82 -5.64 -25.20
CA PHE A 86 -13.95 -5.11 -23.84
C PHE A 86 -15.22 -4.27 -23.65
N ALA A 87 -15.68 -3.59 -24.70
CA ALA A 87 -16.78 -2.61 -24.62
C ALA A 87 -18.21 -3.19 -24.43
N PHE A 88 -18.38 -4.50 -24.24
CA PHE A 88 -19.73 -5.11 -24.17
C PHE A 88 -20.03 -5.94 -22.92
N ASP A 89 -19.19 -5.86 -21.89
CA ASP A 89 -19.51 -6.21 -20.49
C ASP A 89 -20.50 -7.39 -20.31
N ARG A 90 -20.19 -8.52 -20.95
CA ARG A 90 -20.90 -9.78 -20.72
C ARG A 90 -19.90 -10.91 -20.74
N GLU A 91 -19.82 -11.61 -19.61
CA GLU A 91 -19.19 -12.92 -19.49
C GLU A 91 -19.59 -13.78 -20.69
N PHE A 92 -18.62 -14.14 -21.54
CA PHE A 92 -18.84 -15.18 -22.52
C PHE A 92 -18.94 -16.50 -21.76
N GLU A 93 -20.15 -16.91 -21.39
CA GLU A 93 -20.44 -18.31 -21.09
C GLU A 93 -19.99 -19.11 -22.31
N THR A 94 -18.79 -19.69 -22.25
CA THR A 94 -18.37 -20.69 -23.22
C THR A 94 -19.38 -21.83 -23.09
N ALA A 95 -20.25 -21.97 -24.10
CA ALA A 95 -21.25 -23.01 -24.13
C ALA A 95 -20.55 -24.38 -24.12
N ALA A 96 -20.30 -24.91 -22.92
CA ALA A 96 -19.88 -26.27 -22.72
C ALA A 96 -21.03 -27.16 -23.17
N ASP A 97 -20.79 -27.82 -24.29
CA ASP A 97 -21.70 -28.62 -25.10
C ASP A 97 -22.62 -29.53 -24.27
N ASP A 98 -23.92 -29.30 -24.41
CA ASP A 98 -25.02 -30.08 -23.87
C ASP A 98 -25.13 -31.39 -24.68
N ALA A 99 -24.15 -32.28 -24.51
CA ALA A 99 -24.09 -33.56 -25.20
C ALA A 99 -24.86 -34.65 -24.41
N PRO A 100 -25.98 -35.20 -24.94
CA PRO A 100 -26.72 -36.26 -24.28
C PRO A 100 -26.05 -37.61 -24.53
N GLY A 101 -25.20 -38.06 -23.60
CA GLY A 101 -24.50 -39.35 -23.70
C GLY A 101 -24.12 -39.94 -22.35
N GLY A 102 -25.01 -40.75 -21.78
CA GLY A 102 -24.82 -41.33 -20.45
C GLY A 102 -23.72 -42.38 -20.31
N SER A 103 -23.22 -42.57 -19.09
CA SER A 103 -23.47 -43.75 -18.25
C SER A 103 -22.54 -43.71 -17.03
N GLY A 104 -23.10 -43.85 -15.83
CA GLY A 104 -22.31 -43.84 -14.59
C GLY A 104 -23.19 -43.88 -13.35
N ALA A 105 -23.86 -45.01 -13.14
CA ALA A 105 -24.61 -45.28 -11.93
C ALA A 105 -23.68 -45.31 -10.70
N GLY A 106 -24.01 -44.52 -9.68
CA GLY A 106 -23.30 -44.47 -8.40
C GLY A 106 -24.19 -43.87 -7.31
N THR A 107 -25.08 -44.70 -6.79
CA THR A 107 -25.97 -44.52 -5.64
C THR A 107 -25.31 -43.82 -4.43
N TYR A 108 -25.85 -42.68 -4.00
CA TYR A 108 -25.90 -42.27 -2.60
C TYR A 108 -27.25 -41.60 -2.31
N ALA A 109 -28.23 -42.45 -2.06
CA ALA A 109 -29.32 -42.10 -1.16
C ALA A 109 -28.92 -42.60 0.23
N ASP A 110 -29.37 -41.88 1.26
CA ASP A 110 -29.44 -42.25 2.68
C ASP A 110 -28.38 -41.57 3.58
N ASP A 111 -28.68 -40.36 4.10
CA ASP A 111 -28.98 -40.17 5.54
C ASP A 111 -29.47 -38.73 5.87
N PRO A 112 -30.69 -38.54 6.39
CA PRO A 112 -31.11 -37.31 7.04
C PRO A 112 -31.28 -37.52 8.57
N GLY A 113 -30.32 -37.03 9.35
CA GLY A 113 -30.36 -36.95 10.82
C GLY A 113 -28.94 -36.68 11.33
N LEU A 114 -28.62 -35.88 12.35
CA LEU A 114 -29.35 -35.33 13.48
C LEU A 114 -28.57 -34.07 13.91
N LEU A 115 -29.16 -32.89 13.78
CA LEU A 115 -28.66 -31.63 14.34
C LEU A 115 -29.26 -31.45 15.74
N GLY A 116 -28.68 -32.15 16.72
CA GLY A 116 -29.11 -32.01 18.11
C GLY A 116 -28.35 -32.91 19.04
N ASP A 117 -27.10 -32.55 19.35
CA ASP A 117 -26.36 -33.02 20.55
C ASP A 117 -25.09 -32.17 20.82
N GLY A 118 -25.10 -30.88 20.43
CA GLY A 118 -23.92 -30.00 20.58
C GLY A 118 -23.97 -29.01 21.75
N LEU A 119 -24.91 -29.15 22.69
CA LEU A 119 -25.20 -28.11 23.70
C LEU A 119 -25.05 -28.56 25.16
N ASP A 120 -24.43 -29.71 25.42
CA ASP A 120 -24.25 -30.28 26.78
C ASP A 120 -22.77 -30.43 27.21
N ALA A 121 -21.83 -29.70 26.60
CA ALA A 121 -20.39 -29.84 26.87
C ALA A 121 -19.73 -28.67 27.61
N LEU A 122 -20.46 -27.90 28.44
CA LEU A 122 -19.85 -26.92 29.34
C LEU A 122 -20.52 -26.96 30.72
N ASP A 123 -20.01 -27.85 31.57
CA ASP A 123 -20.16 -27.74 33.02
C ASP A 123 -18.81 -27.97 33.72
N GLY A 124 -18.45 -27.01 34.57
CA GLY A 124 -17.54 -27.18 35.70
C GLY A 124 -16.04 -27.04 35.45
N GLN A 125 -15.45 -25.93 35.91
CA GLN A 125 -14.64 -25.96 37.14
C GLN A 125 -14.20 -24.58 37.62
N SER A 126 -14.67 -24.22 38.82
CA SER A 126 -14.20 -23.11 39.63
C SER A 126 -13.21 -23.58 40.70
N SER A 127 -12.24 -22.72 41.01
CA SER A 127 -11.54 -22.49 42.29
C SER A 127 -10.36 -23.38 42.72
N LEU A 128 -9.36 -22.71 43.35
CA LEU A 128 -8.20 -23.15 44.20
C LEU A 128 -6.85 -22.76 43.54
N PHE A 129 -5.97 -21.83 43.98
CA PHE A 129 -5.57 -21.21 45.27
C PHE A 129 -4.88 -19.85 44.99
N ALA A 130 -5.25 -18.72 45.61
CA ALA A 130 -4.65 -18.07 46.80
C ALA A 130 -3.33 -17.25 46.60
N ALA A 131 -3.53 -15.95 46.43
CA ALA A 131 -2.78 -14.76 46.87
C ALA A 131 -1.35 -14.87 47.45
N THR A 132 -0.41 -14.21 46.74
CA THR A 132 0.58 -13.29 47.32
C THR A 132 0.66 -12.07 46.41
N ALA A 133 0.32 -10.89 46.94
CA ALA A 133 0.32 -9.63 46.21
C ALA A 133 1.74 -9.05 46.16
N THR A 134 2.36 -9.12 44.98
CA THR A 134 3.37 -8.19 44.51
C THR A 134 2.66 -7.07 43.72
N PRO A 135 3.14 -5.82 43.73
CA PRO A 135 2.54 -4.76 42.93
C PRO A 135 2.77 -5.11 41.45
N GLN A 136 1.72 -5.62 40.79
CA GLN A 136 1.65 -5.65 39.34
C GLN A 136 1.67 -4.20 38.87
N ALA A 137 2.59 -3.90 37.95
CA ALA A 137 2.42 -2.76 37.06
C ALA A 137 1.00 -2.81 36.52
N GLU A 138 0.25 -1.71 36.66
CA GLU A 138 -1.00 -1.55 35.93
C GLU A 138 -0.63 -1.68 34.45
N THR A 139 -1.08 -2.77 33.81
CA THR A 139 -1.01 -2.91 32.35
C THR A 139 -1.65 -1.66 31.77
N LEU A 140 -0.82 -0.79 31.19
CA LEU A 140 -1.30 0.36 30.46
C LEU A 140 -2.13 -0.10 29.27
N SER A 141 -3.01 0.79 28.86
CA SER A 141 -4.19 0.60 28.03
C SER A 141 -3.98 -0.28 26.80
N SER A 142 -4.91 -1.20 26.54
CA SER A 142 -5.10 -1.76 25.21
C SER A 142 -5.38 -0.64 24.19
N ALA A 143 -5.02 -0.88 22.92
CA ALA A 143 -5.47 -0.08 21.78
C ALA A 143 -6.96 0.30 21.91
N PRO A 144 -7.37 1.48 21.41
CA PRO A 144 -8.78 1.86 21.44
C PRO A 144 -9.64 0.75 20.82
N VAL A 145 -10.80 0.48 21.43
CA VAL A 145 -11.70 -0.59 20.99
C VAL A 145 -12.34 -0.16 19.67
N GLU A 146 -12.06 -0.90 18.58
CA GLU A 146 -12.68 -0.69 17.27
C GLU A 146 -14.22 -0.75 17.37
N SER A 147 -14.88 0.10 16.59
CA SER A 147 -16.34 0.18 16.50
C SER A 147 -16.92 -1.08 15.80
N GLU A 148 -18.16 -1.47 16.10
CA GLU A 148 -18.80 -2.60 15.42
C GLU A 148 -19.06 -2.26 13.94
N ALA A 149 -18.49 -3.06 13.03
CA ALA A 149 -18.66 -2.92 11.58
C ALA A 149 -20.14 -2.87 11.15
N LEU A 150 -20.48 -1.95 10.26
CA LEU A 150 -21.75 -2.02 9.54
C LEU A 150 -21.59 -2.91 8.31
N PRO A 151 -22.52 -3.86 8.05
CA PRO A 151 -22.46 -4.65 6.83
C PRO A 151 -22.75 -3.75 5.63
N ALA A 152 -21.75 -3.51 4.77
CA ALA A 152 -21.96 -2.82 3.51
C ALA A 152 -22.41 -3.78 2.40
N GLN A 153 -22.91 -3.21 1.30
CA GLN A 153 -23.17 -3.97 0.07
C GLN A 153 -21.82 -4.22 -0.65
N ASP A 154 -21.70 -5.37 -1.31
CA ASP A 154 -20.59 -5.69 -2.23
C ASP A 154 -19.19 -5.94 -1.65
N GLY A 155 -19.07 -6.24 -0.36
CA GLY A 155 -17.80 -6.72 0.24
C GLY A 155 -16.97 -5.65 0.94
N VAL A 156 -17.31 -4.38 0.75
CA VAL A 156 -16.74 -3.24 1.47
C VAL A 156 -17.16 -3.29 2.95
N THR A 157 -16.27 -2.92 3.86
CA THR A 157 -16.62 -2.68 5.27
C THR A 157 -16.49 -1.21 5.61
N ILE A 158 -17.57 -0.60 6.13
CA ILE A 158 -17.61 0.82 6.53
C ILE A 158 -17.86 0.93 8.03
N TYR A 159 -17.01 1.70 8.70
CA TYR A 159 -17.15 2.04 10.12
C TYR A 159 -17.49 3.54 10.25
N PRO A 160 -18.71 3.90 10.70
CA PRO A 160 -19.06 5.31 10.91
C PRO A 160 -18.68 5.83 12.30
N GLU A 161 -18.40 7.14 12.36
CA GLU A 161 -18.11 7.98 13.54
C GLU A 161 -16.69 7.81 14.12
N THR A 162 -15.90 8.90 14.05
CA THR A 162 -14.57 9.14 14.68
C THR A 162 -13.90 7.86 15.16
N THR A 163 -13.36 7.10 14.23
CA THR A 163 -12.67 5.84 14.54
C THR A 163 -11.17 6.12 14.60
N PRO A 164 -10.49 5.75 15.70
CA PRO A 164 -9.04 5.81 15.74
C PRO A 164 -8.47 4.76 14.80
N VAL A 165 -7.76 5.21 13.77
CA VAL A 165 -7.14 4.36 12.74
C VAL A 165 -5.63 4.35 12.93
N GLN A 166 -5.02 3.17 12.81
CA GLN A 166 -3.57 3.05 12.80
C GLN A 166 -3.01 3.59 11.48
N ILE A 167 -2.09 4.55 11.56
CA ILE A 167 -1.51 5.25 10.39
C ILE A 167 -0.03 4.94 10.16
N VAL A 168 0.54 3.99 10.92
CA VAL A 168 1.89 3.47 10.72
C VAL A 168 1.83 2.24 9.83
N LEU A 169 2.70 2.19 8.83
CA LEU A 169 2.88 1.04 7.95
C LEU A 169 4.00 0.14 8.47
N ASN A 170 3.79 -1.17 8.36
CA ASN A 170 4.74 -2.18 8.80
C ASN A 170 5.18 -1.98 10.28
N PRO A 171 4.21 -1.97 11.22
CA PRO A 171 4.43 -1.57 12.61
C PRO A 171 5.39 -2.50 13.39
N GLY A 172 5.40 -3.80 13.07
CA GLY A 172 6.29 -4.81 13.66
C GLY A 172 7.51 -5.15 12.80
N PHE A 173 7.79 -4.39 11.74
CA PHE A 173 8.93 -4.65 10.83
C PHE A 173 8.90 -6.00 10.09
N GLU A 174 7.74 -6.66 10.08
CA GLU A 174 7.52 -7.98 9.52
C GLU A 174 7.42 -8.01 7.98
N ALA A 175 7.25 -6.86 7.33
CA ALA A 175 7.04 -6.74 5.89
C ALA A 175 8.29 -6.81 4.99
N SER A 176 9.46 -7.19 5.52
CA SER A 176 10.67 -7.31 4.69
C SER A 176 10.69 -8.63 3.91
N GLY A 177 11.14 -8.59 2.65
CA GLY A 177 11.39 -9.79 1.83
C GLY A 177 12.58 -10.64 2.31
N TYR A 178 12.95 -10.57 3.59
CA TYR A 178 14.09 -11.23 4.19
C TYR A 178 13.73 -12.62 4.74
N ASP A 179 14.33 -13.67 4.19
CA ASP A 179 14.09 -15.07 4.55
C ASP A 179 15.19 -15.68 5.45
N GLY A 180 16.09 -14.84 5.98
CA GLY A 180 17.30 -15.30 6.68
C GLY A 180 17.17 -15.39 8.21
N ASP A 181 17.82 -16.39 8.81
CA ASP A 181 17.92 -16.55 10.27
C ASP A 181 19.02 -15.65 10.92
N ARG A 182 19.45 -14.54 10.30
CA ARG A 182 20.64 -13.75 10.74
C ARG A 182 20.40 -12.24 10.65
N TRP A 183 21.22 -11.46 11.36
CA TRP A 183 21.25 -10.00 11.20
C TRP A 183 21.56 -9.64 9.75
N SER A 184 20.68 -8.86 9.12
CA SER A 184 20.92 -8.16 7.87
C SER A 184 20.89 -6.67 8.14
N TYR A 185 21.82 -5.95 7.50
CA TYR A 185 21.82 -4.49 7.50
C TYR A 185 20.83 -4.04 6.43
N LEU A 186 19.89 -3.19 6.81
CA LEU A 186 18.88 -2.66 5.91
C LEU A 186 19.03 -1.14 5.85
N ASP A 187 19.15 -0.59 4.64
CA ASP A 187 19.10 0.86 4.44
C ASP A 187 17.65 1.36 4.54
N ASP A 188 16.68 0.52 4.15
CA ASP A 188 15.24 0.74 4.26
C ASP A 188 14.51 -0.57 4.65
N VAL A 189 13.54 -0.51 5.56
CA VAL A 189 12.67 -1.65 5.93
C VAL A 189 11.25 -1.30 5.54
N ASN A 190 10.85 -1.65 4.32
CA ASN A 190 9.52 -1.46 3.71
C ASN A 190 8.66 -0.39 4.42
N HIS A 191 8.73 0.86 3.92
CA HIS A 191 8.12 2.09 4.48
C HIS A 191 8.87 2.79 5.62
N TRP A 192 9.95 2.21 6.14
CA TRP A 192 10.83 2.87 7.10
C TRP A 192 12.18 3.21 6.46
N GLN A 193 12.60 4.47 6.60
CA GLN A 193 13.87 4.98 6.10
C GLN A 193 14.91 5.05 7.21
N ASN A 194 16.15 4.64 6.93
CA ASN A 194 17.29 5.00 7.75
C ASN A 194 17.93 6.30 7.25
N THR A 195 17.84 7.36 8.07
CA THR A 195 18.45 8.66 7.77
C THR A 195 19.70 8.94 8.62
N GLY A 196 20.19 7.93 9.34
CA GLY A 196 21.37 7.95 10.19
C GLY A 196 22.70 8.09 9.43
N GLY A 197 23.73 8.51 10.16
CA GLY A 197 24.96 9.15 9.68
C GLY A 197 25.62 8.59 8.41
N SER A 198 26.07 9.52 7.56
CA SER A 198 26.74 9.40 6.25
C SER A 198 28.09 8.65 6.23
N GLY A 199 28.31 7.65 7.08
CA GLY A 199 29.41 6.72 6.87
C GLY A 199 29.12 5.97 5.60
N GLU A 200 29.70 6.42 4.47
CA GLU A 200 29.55 5.80 3.14
C GLU A 200 29.38 4.29 3.32
N PRO A 201 28.25 3.69 2.89
CA PRO A 201 28.29 2.26 2.66
C PRO A 201 29.49 2.06 1.73
N ASP A 202 30.41 1.15 2.06
CA ASP A 202 31.68 0.94 1.34
C ASP A 202 31.48 0.62 -0.17
N SER A 203 30.23 0.59 -0.65
CA SER A 203 29.82 0.84 -2.03
C SER A 203 28.38 1.39 -2.04
N PRO A 204 28.00 2.32 -2.94
CA PRO A 204 26.60 2.67 -3.12
C PRO A 204 25.83 1.38 -3.48
N PRO A 205 24.72 1.05 -2.80
CA PRO A 205 23.86 0.00 -3.28
C PRO A 205 23.38 0.45 -4.67
N SER A 206 23.73 -0.31 -5.69
CA SER A 206 23.05 -0.18 -6.97
C SER A 206 21.57 -0.41 -6.69
N ARG A 207 20.77 0.67 -6.63
CA ARG A 207 19.30 0.70 -6.52
C ARG A 207 18.61 0.11 -7.77
N GLY A 208 19.17 -0.96 -8.32
CA GLY A 208 18.71 -1.64 -9.51
C GLY A 208 18.09 -2.98 -9.15
N LEU A 209 16.76 -2.99 -9.15
CA LEU A 209 15.87 -4.15 -9.23
C LEU A 209 15.98 -5.21 -8.13
N ALA A 210 14.81 -5.61 -7.64
CA ALA A 210 14.61 -6.81 -6.85
C ALA A 210 15.43 -7.99 -7.41
N PHE A 211 15.99 -8.80 -6.52
CA PHE A 211 16.81 -9.98 -6.80
C PHE A 211 18.28 -9.74 -7.16
N ARG A 212 19.05 -9.20 -6.20
CA ARG A 212 20.29 -9.80 -5.64
C ARG A 212 21.04 -8.78 -4.78
N SER A 213 20.83 -8.83 -3.46
CA SER A 213 21.85 -8.42 -2.50
C SER A 213 22.13 -9.56 -1.53
N LEU A 214 22.95 -10.49 -1.99
CA LEU A 214 23.78 -11.34 -1.14
C LEU A 214 25.16 -10.68 -0.99
N MET A 215 25.21 -9.35 -0.92
CA MET A 215 26.41 -8.64 -0.52
C MET A 215 26.35 -8.47 0.98
N VAL A 216 27.04 -9.39 1.65
CA VAL A 216 27.43 -9.29 3.06
C VAL A 216 28.06 -7.92 3.26
N ALA A 217 27.28 -6.95 3.75
CA ALA A 217 27.84 -5.78 4.41
C ALA A 217 28.83 -6.31 5.45
N SER A 218 30.00 -5.68 5.51
CA SER A 218 31.12 -6.18 6.29
C SER A 218 30.67 -6.44 7.74
N PRO A 219 31.04 -7.57 8.37
CA PRO A 219 30.56 -7.96 9.71
C PRO A 219 30.97 -7.01 10.85
N ASP A 220 31.64 -5.91 10.53
CA ASP A 220 32.05 -4.77 11.36
C ASP A 220 31.29 -3.46 11.04
N GLY A 221 30.23 -3.52 10.22
CA GLY A 221 29.43 -2.37 9.79
C GLY A 221 28.47 -1.83 10.86
N SER A 222 28.96 -1.27 11.96
CA SER A 222 28.11 -0.53 12.92
C SER A 222 27.45 0.70 12.28
N GLY A 223 26.28 1.16 12.76
CA GLY A 223 25.53 2.29 12.19
C GLY A 223 24.56 1.93 11.06
N SER A 224 23.94 0.75 11.09
CA SER A 224 22.80 0.43 10.22
C SER A 224 21.76 -0.37 10.98
N MET A 225 20.49 -0.21 10.56
CA MET A 225 19.34 -0.94 11.07
C MET A 225 19.55 -2.44 10.94
N LYS A 226 19.18 -3.20 11.97
CA LYS A 226 19.28 -4.66 11.94
C LYS A 226 17.99 -5.33 12.40
N THR A 227 17.59 -6.44 11.74
CA THR A 227 16.46 -7.30 12.14
C THR A 227 16.96 -8.65 12.69
N TRP A 228 16.39 -9.16 13.80
CA TRP A 228 16.83 -10.39 14.49
C TRP A 228 15.71 -11.22 15.12
N GLY A 229 15.98 -12.52 15.37
CA GLY A 229 15.05 -13.44 16.03
C GLY A 229 15.63 -14.66 16.80
N THR A 230 16.86 -14.67 17.32
CA THR A 230 17.36 -15.87 18.08
C THR A 230 17.95 -15.66 19.49
N ASP A 231 18.39 -14.45 19.83
CA ASP A 231 19.04 -14.14 21.14
C ASP A 231 18.20 -13.18 22.01
N GLN A 232 17.26 -12.44 21.42
CA GLN A 232 16.22 -11.68 22.09
C GLN A 232 14.95 -11.84 21.23
N ASN A 233 13.89 -12.38 21.82
CA ASN A 233 12.63 -12.57 21.10
C ASN A 233 11.97 -11.20 20.84
N PRO A 234 11.51 -10.95 19.60
CA PRO A 234 10.58 -9.86 19.28
C PRO A 234 9.39 -9.78 20.23
N GLN A 235 8.85 -8.58 20.40
CA GLN A 235 7.60 -8.39 21.13
C GLN A 235 6.44 -9.00 20.35
N GLU A 236 6.48 -8.82 19.03
CA GLU A 236 5.50 -9.33 18.08
C GLU A 236 6.22 -10.05 16.93
N GLY A 237 5.56 -11.03 16.32
CA GLY A 237 6.04 -11.65 15.09
C GLY A 237 7.41 -12.34 15.20
N GLU A 238 8.24 -12.13 14.20
CA GLU A 238 9.55 -12.76 14.00
C GLU A 238 10.70 -11.75 13.93
N ARG A 239 10.41 -10.43 13.91
CA ARG A 239 11.38 -9.37 13.69
C ARG A 239 11.18 -8.20 14.64
N LEU A 240 12.25 -7.42 14.75
CA LEU A 240 12.31 -6.19 15.53
C LEU A 240 13.32 -5.26 14.86
N MET A 241 13.38 -4.00 15.28
CA MET A 241 14.38 -3.05 14.83
C MET A 241 15.44 -2.81 15.90
N GLU A 242 16.72 -2.82 15.52
CA GLU A 242 17.82 -2.28 16.34
C GLU A 242 18.35 -0.97 15.72
N LEU A 243 18.39 0.11 16.50
CA LEU A 243 19.16 1.33 16.21
C LEU A 243 20.53 1.21 16.90
N ASP A 244 21.64 1.38 16.19
CA ASP A 244 23.00 1.13 16.72
C ASP A 244 23.99 2.21 16.24
N ALA A 245 23.80 3.42 16.76
CA ALA A 245 24.60 4.60 16.54
C ALA A 245 26.02 4.45 17.11
N ARG A 246 27.02 4.79 16.29
CA ARG A 246 28.42 4.89 16.72
C ARG A 246 28.66 6.21 17.46
N ALA A 247 29.68 6.25 18.31
CA ALA A 247 30.19 7.52 18.87
C ALA A 247 30.39 8.59 17.79
N GLY A 248 29.62 9.69 17.88
CA GLY A 248 29.67 10.81 16.95
C GLY A 248 28.82 10.67 15.69
N SER A 249 27.93 9.67 15.61
CA SER A 249 26.84 9.57 14.62
C SER A 249 25.47 9.58 15.29
N GLU A 250 24.41 9.72 14.52
CA GLU A 250 23.04 9.44 14.97
C GLU A 250 22.53 8.33 14.03
N ASP A 251 21.82 7.35 14.58
CA ASP A 251 21.09 6.35 13.80
C ASP A 251 19.62 6.69 13.91
N THR A 252 18.95 6.85 12.77
CA THR A 252 17.61 7.43 12.73
C THR A 252 16.70 6.59 11.86
N LEU A 253 15.60 6.14 12.44
CA LEU A 253 14.51 5.45 11.77
C LEU A 253 13.34 6.41 11.62
N SER A 254 12.86 6.61 10.39
CA SER A 254 11.81 7.58 10.10
C SER A 254 10.73 7.01 9.16
N GLN A 255 9.48 7.40 9.39
CA GLN A 255 8.36 7.16 8.49
C GLN A 255 7.40 8.36 8.53
N ALA A 256 7.12 8.97 7.38
CA ALA A 256 5.96 9.87 7.28
C ALA A 256 4.66 9.09 7.41
N ILE A 257 3.74 9.62 8.22
CA ILE A 257 2.44 9.04 8.56
C ILE A 257 1.34 10.09 8.37
N ALA A 258 0.10 9.64 8.14
CA ALA A 258 -1.05 10.49 7.83
C ALA A 258 -1.56 11.32 9.03
N THR A 259 -0.77 12.26 9.55
CA THR A 259 -1.21 13.19 10.60
C THR A 259 -1.92 14.40 10.02
N ARG A 260 -2.73 15.05 10.84
CA ARG A 260 -3.33 16.35 10.55
C ARG A 260 -2.94 17.40 11.58
N ALA A 261 -2.54 18.59 11.12
CA ALA A 261 -2.14 19.68 11.97
C ALA A 261 -3.30 20.13 12.88
N GLY A 262 -3.05 20.13 14.20
CA GLY A 262 -4.03 20.50 15.22
C GLY A 262 -4.87 19.34 15.75
N GLU A 263 -4.66 18.11 15.27
CA GLU A 263 -5.31 16.90 15.80
C GLU A 263 -4.41 16.12 16.75
N ASP A 264 -5.05 15.39 17.66
CA ASP A 264 -4.35 14.54 18.60
C ASP A 264 -3.93 13.23 17.92
N VAL A 265 -2.67 12.87 18.12
CA VAL A 265 -2.06 11.62 17.68
C VAL A 265 -1.62 10.84 18.91
N THR A 266 -1.90 9.54 18.93
CA THR A 266 -1.43 8.63 19.98
C THR A 266 -0.41 7.67 19.41
N ILE A 267 0.85 7.78 19.85
CA ILE A 267 1.97 6.92 19.45
C ILE A 267 2.20 5.88 20.55
N VAL A 268 2.30 4.60 20.19
CA VAL A 268 2.65 3.51 21.11
C VAL A 268 3.74 2.66 20.46
N PHE A 269 4.74 2.25 21.23
CA PHE A 269 5.78 1.33 20.76
C PHE A 269 6.35 0.53 21.92
N ASN A 270 7.01 -0.58 21.59
CA ASN A 270 7.73 -1.41 22.54
C ASN A 270 9.22 -1.14 22.44
N PHE A 271 9.83 -0.93 23.60
CA PHE A 271 11.25 -0.67 23.76
C PHE A 271 11.90 -1.75 24.62
N ALA A 272 13.09 -2.18 24.24
CA ALA A 272 13.96 -2.96 25.09
C ALA A 272 15.42 -2.55 24.88
N PRO A 273 16.23 -2.45 25.95
CA PRO A 273 17.68 -2.37 25.78
C PRO A 273 18.21 -3.73 25.30
N ARG A 274 19.16 -3.70 24.36
CA ARG A 274 19.87 -4.89 23.93
C ARG A 274 20.77 -5.43 25.05
N VAL A 275 20.67 -6.74 25.30
CA VAL A 275 21.48 -7.40 26.33
C VAL A 275 22.72 -8.04 25.70
N GLY A 276 23.89 -7.63 26.17
CA GLY A 276 25.15 -8.19 25.73
C GLY A 276 25.40 -9.63 26.18
N ASN A 277 26.33 -10.32 25.51
CA ASN A 277 26.68 -11.73 25.77
C ASN A 277 27.49 -11.98 27.07
N THR A 278 27.71 -10.97 27.91
CA THR A 278 28.57 -11.08 29.09
C THR A 278 27.77 -11.29 30.38
N PRO A 279 27.85 -12.47 31.04
CA PRO A 279 27.06 -12.77 32.23
C PRO A 279 27.42 -11.94 33.49
N ASP A 280 28.52 -11.18 33.47
CA ASP A 280 29.03 -10.41 34.61
C ASP A 280 28.88 -8.88 34.45
N GLY A 281 28.28 -8.41 33.34
CA GLY A 281 27.99 -6.99 33.09
C GLY A 281 26.56 -6.88 32.58
N ALA A 282 25.66 -6.38 33.43
CA ALA A 282 24.26 -6.17 33.09
C ALA A 282 24.17 -5.40 31.76
N GLY A 283 23.43 -5.94 30.80
CA GLY A 283 23.15 -5.35 29.49
C GLY A 283 22.31 -4.08 29.58
N MET A 284 22.92 -3.04 30.11
CA MET A 284 22.37 -1.68 30.30
C MET A 284 23.30 -0.66 29.66
N GLU A 285 24.01 -1.16 28.67
CA GLU A 285 25.00 -0.54 27.84
C GLU A 285 24.27 -0.34 26.50
N THR A 286 23.21 0.48 26.53
CA THR A 286 22.49 0.92 25.34
C THR A 286 22.37 2.43 25.36
N ASN A 287 22.33 3.02 24.18
CA ASN A 287 22.30 4.45 24.01
C ASN A 287 20.96 5.08 24.44
N ASP A 288 21.03 6.37 24.70
CA ASP A 288 19.83 7.20 24.86
C ASP A 288 19.16 7.35 23.48
N PHE A 289 17.84 7.49 23.44
CA PHE A 289 17.14 7.75 22.18
C PHE A 289 16.02 8.77 22.33
N GLN A 290 15.64 9.34 21.20
CA GLN A 290 14.59 10.34 21.07
C GLN A 290 13.51 9.83 20.12
N VAL A 291 12.28 10.23 20.43
CA VAL A 291 11.12 10.07 19.55
C VAL A 291 10.61 11.45 19.19
N SER A 292 10.38 11.72 17.92
CA SER A 292 9.79 12.97 17.42
C SER A 292 8.69 12.71 16.41
N LEU A 293 7.78 13.67 16.29
CA LEU A 293 6.74 13.73 15.26
C LEU A 293 6.87 15.06 14.52
N GLY A 294 7.38 15.03 13.29
CA GLY A 294 7.81 16.23 12.57
C GLY A 294 8.95 16.92 13.32
N ASP A 295 8.82 18.22 13.59
CA ASP A 295 9.77 18.99 14.41
C ASP A 295 9.43 18.98 15.92
N GLN A 296 8.38 18.26 16.34
CA GLN A 296 8.00 18.13 17.75
C GLN A 296 8.74 16.97 18.42
N LEU A 297 9.45 17.27 19.51
CA LEU A 297 9.94 16.23 20.41
C LEU A 297 8.74 15.56 21.11
N VAL A 298 8.62 14.24 20.99
CA VAL A 298 7.64 13.43 21.74
C VAL A 298 8.24 13.09 23.10
N ALA A 299 9.38 12.41 23.11
CA ALA A 299 10.07 12.01 24.32
C ALA A 299 11.58 11.83 24.09
N THR A 300 12.36 12.01 25.15
CA THR A 300 13.75 11.53 25.26
C THR A 300 13.78 10.45 26.32
N ILE A 301 14.32 9.27 25.98
CA ILE A 301 14.46 8.13 26.87
C ILE A 301 15.95 7.97 27.14
N THR A 302 16.34 8.17 28.40
CA THR A 302 17.74 8.16 28.81
C THR A 302 17.99 7.18 29.93
N TRP A 303 19.14 6.51 29.93
CA TRP A 303 19.53 5.68 31.06
C TRP A 303 19.84 6.54 32.31
N ASP A 304 19.28 6.18 33.47
CA ASP A 304 19.49 6.90 34.73
C ASP A 304 20.10 6.01 35.81
N ALA A 305 21.43 5.85 35.73
CA ALA A 305 22.23 5.11 36.70
C ALA A 305 22.09 5.60 38.16
N ALA A 306 21.63 6.84 38.39
CA ALA A 306 21.45 7.36 39.74
C ALA A 306 20.18 6.79 40.42
N TYR A 307 19.21 6.32 39.63
CA TYR A 307 17.96 5.74 40.12
C TYR A 307 18.04 4.23 40.36
N GLY A 308 19.07 3.58 39.79
CA GLY A 308 19.38 2.18 39.99
C GLY A 308 19.81 1.51 38.69
N ASP A 309 20.30 0.29 38.82
CA ASP A 309 20.55 -0.55 37.66
C ASP A 309 19.20 -0.82 36.95
N GLY A 310 19.19 -0.67 35.62
CA GLY A 310 18.04 -0.91 34.74
C GLY A 310 17.03 0.24 34.74
N ALA A 311 17.34 1.36 35.42
CA ALA A 311 16.44 2.49 35.49
C ALA A 311 16.57 3.39 34.26
N TRP A 312 15.40 3.76 33.72
CA TRP A 312 15.24 4.62 32.56
C TRP A 312 14.44 5.86 32.95
N LEU A 313 14.87 7.02 32.48
CA LEU A 313 14.18 8.29 32.62
C LEU A 313 13.54 8.66 31.28
N VAL A 314 12.23 8.87 31.27
CA VAL A 314 11.51 9.43 30.14
C VAL A 314 11.27 10.91 30.40
N THR A 315 11.77 11.77 29.51
CA THR A 315 11.49 13.21 29.52
C THR A 315 10.58 13.55 28.35
N LEU A 316 9.36 14.00 28.66
CA LEU A 316 8.35 14.33 27.66
C LEU A 316 8.64 15.68 26.99
N GLY A 317 8.28 15.81 25.72
CA GLY A 317 8.23 17.08 25.02
C GLY A 317 7.11 18.00 25.52
N GLU A 318 7.09 19.22 24.98
CA GLU A 318 6.05 20.19 25.32
C GLU A 318 4.68 19.75 24.77
N GLY A 319 3.65 19.78 25.61
CA GLY A 319 2.28 19.38 25.21
C GLY A 319 2.05 17.87 25.16
N VAL A 320 3.09 17.06 25.36
CA VAL A 320 3.00 15.59 25.33
C VAL A 320 2.51 15.06 26.68
N THR A 321 1.63 14.06 26.62
CA THR A 321 1.15 13.31 27.79
C THR A 321 1.33 11.81 27.54
N THR A 322 1.54 11.01 28.57
CA THR A 322 1.49 9.54 28.37
C THR A 322 0.04 9.08 28.18
N THR A 323 -0.16 7.90 27.61
CA THR A 323 -1.51 7.26 27.53
C THR A 323 -2.14 7.04 28.92
N GLY A 324 -1.33 6.99 29.97
CA GLY A 324 -1.77 6.99 31.38
C GLY A 324 -2.08 8.37 31.98
N GLY A 325 -1.97 9.46 31.19
CA GLY A 325 -2.23 10.83 31.61
C GLY A 325 -1.10 11.51 32.39
N VAL A 326 0.14 10.99 32.33
CA VAL A 326 1.29 11.61 32.97
C VAL A 326 1.82 12.75 32.09
N THR A 327 2.00 13.94 32.67
CA THR A 327 2.39 15.16 31.94
C THR A 327 3.81 15.64 32.26
N GLY A 328 4.63 14.79 32.87
CA GLY A 328 5.98 15.14 33.29
C GLY A 328 6.90 13.92 33.24
N SER A 329 8.19 14.15 33.46
CA SER A 329 9.18 13.07 33.42
C SER A 329 8.87 11.98 34.44
N PHE A 330 9.13 10.73 34.06
CA PHE A 330 8.91 9.57 34.91
C PHE A 330 10.03 8.55 34.73
N HIS A 331 10.17 7.68 35.72
CA HIS A 331 11.13 6.58 35.71
C HIS A 331 10.41 5.25 35.54
N PHE A 332 11.05 4.33 34.83
CA PHE A 332 10.69 2.91 34.83
C PHE A 332 11.96 2.06 34.94
N THR A 333 11.79 0.75 35.12
CA THR A 333 12.90 -0.20 35.15
C THR A 333 12.71 -1.21 34.03
N ASN A 334 13.75 -1.44 33.23
CA ASN A 334 13.81 -2.45 32.19
C ASN A 334 15.26 -2.94 32.07
N TRP A 335 15.44 -4.25 32.16
CA TRP A 335 16.75 -4.92 32.16
C TRP A 335 17.12 -5.53 30.80
N GLY A 336 16.24 -5.42 29.80
CA GLY A 336 16.39 -5.98 28.46
C GLY A 336 16.25 -7.50 28.39
N HIS A 337 16.15 -8.19 29.53
CA HIS A 337 15.92 -9.62 29.61
C HIS A 337 14.96 -9.95 30.75
N GLY A 338 14.11 -10.96 30.55
CA GLY A 338 13.20 -11.45 31.56
C GLY A 338 13.93 -12.02 32.78
N GLU A 339 13.35 -11.87 33.97
CA GLU A 339 13.89 -12.47 35.20
C GLU A 339 13.93 -14.01 35.09
N GLY A 340 15.10 -14.59 34.80
CA GLY A 340 15.26 -16.04 34.64
C GLY A 340 16.62 -16.48 34.11
N ASN A 341 16.85 -17.80 34.04
CA ASN A 341 18.06 -18.39 33.42
C ASN A 341 18.03 -18.38 31.88
N ASP A 342 16.94 -17.88 31.30
CA ASP A 342 16.75 -17.85 29.85
C ASP A 342 16.99 -16.43 29.36
N ALA A 343 18.25 -16.14 29.03
CA ALA A 343 18.68 -14.84 28.52
C ALA A 343 18.08 -14.48 27.14
N SER A 344 17.25 -15.37 26.55
CA SER A 344 16.63 -15.18 25.24
C SER A 344 15.31 -14.39 25.25
N VAL A 345 14.70 -14.20 26.42
CA VAL A 345 13.43 -13.47 26.53
C VAL A 345 13.74 -12.00 26.77
N ALA A 346 13.46 -11.13 25.81
CA ALA A 346 13.55 -9.68 26.03
C ALA A 346 12.48 -9.21 27.02
N ASP A 347 12.85 -8.28 27.90
CA ASP A 347 11.90 -7.55 28.74
C ASP A 347 11.48 -6.29 27.97
N TRP A 348 10.30 -6.33 27.36
CA TRP A 348 9.79 -5.21 26.58
C TRP A 348 8.98 -4.25 27.45
N THR A 349 9.29 -2.96 27.37
CA THR A 349 8.48 -1.89 27.95
C THR A 349 7.66 -1.24 26.85
N GLU A 350 6.33 -1.30 26.96
CA GLU A 350 5.44 -0.50 26.15
C GLU A 350 5.47 0.96 26.62
N LEU A 351 5.67 1.89 25.70
CA LEU A 351 5.63 3.33 25.93
C LEU A 351 4.55 3.93 25.02
N GLY A 352 3.65 4.71 25.62
CA GLY A 352 2.55 5.36 24.91
C GLY A 352 2.48 6.86 25.20
N PHE A 353 2.34 7.66 24.15
CA PHE A 353 2.32 9.12 24.19
C PHE A 353 1.18 9.67 23.35
N THR A 354 0.52 10.71 23.83
CA THR A 354 -0.50 11.49 23.13
C THR A 354 -0.05 12.94 23.04
N LEU A 355 -0.12 13.52 21.85
CA LEU A 355 0.24 14.90 21.55
C LEU A 355 -0.60 15.44 20.39
N THR A 356 -0.69 16.77 20.27
CA THR A 356 -1.33 17.42 19.12
C THR A 356 -0.29 17.66 18.02
N ALA A 357 -0.46 17.04 16.85
CA ALA A 357 0.41 17.24 15.70
C ALA A 357 0.41 18.72 15.27
N ASN A 358 1.55 19.26 14.86
CA ASN A 358 1.65 20.66 14.39
C ASN A 358 1.79 20.81 12.88
N GLN A 359 1.86 19.70 12.15
CA GLN A 359 1.94 19.67 10.71
C GLN A 359 1.21 18.44 10.19
N ASP A 360 0.74 18.55 8.96
CA ASP A 360 0.21 17.43 8.21
C ASP A 360 1.35 16.51 7.79
N HIS A 361 1.05 15.22 7.64
CA HIS A 361 1.96 14.20 7.11
C HIS A 361 3.32 14.13 7.83
N ALA A 362 3.30 14.26 9.15
CA ALA A 362 4.50 14.35 9.97
C ALA A 362 5.33 13.06 9.92
N ALA A 363 6.66 13.22 9.90
CA ALA A 363 7.58 12.10 10.07
C ALA A 363 7.63 11.65 11.54
N LEU A 364 7.24 10.40 11.78
CA LEU A 364 7.52 9.71 13.05
C LEU A 364 8.96 9.21 13.02
N THR A 365 9.77 9.72 13.94
CA THR A 365 11.21 9.48 13.93
C THR A 365 11.69 8.95 15.27
N PHE A 366 12.52 7.91 15.22
CA PHE A 366 13.30 7.39 16.34
C PHE A 366 14.77 7.64 16.06
N SER A 367 15.44 8.38 16.94
CA SER A 367 16.86 8.73 16.79
C SER A 367 17.65 8.30 18.00
N GLU A 368 18.63 7.43 17.78
CA GLU A 368 19.57 7.03 18.81
C GLU A 368 20.73 8.02 18.92
N LEU A 369 21.02 8.45 20.15
CA LEU A 369 22.04 9.45 20.47
C LEU A 369 23.37 8.77 20.81
N SER A 370 24.46 9.22 20.19
CA SER A 370 25.78 8.60 20.35
C SER A 370 26.64 9.09 21.52
N ASP A 371 26.03 9.83 22.44
CA ASP A 371 26.73 10.30 23.64
C ASP A 371 27.05 9.18 24.63
N HIS A 372 26.32 8.08 24.52
CA HIS A 372 26.68 6.76 25.02
C HIS A 372 27.17 5.92 23.81
N ASN A 373 28.21 5.12 23.96
CA ASN A 373 28.69 4.21 22.90
C ASN A 373 29.26 2.99 23.60
N ASP A 374 28.36 2.10 23.90
CA ASP A 374 28.57 0.88 24.66
C ASP A 374 28.62 -0.36 23.78
N GLY A 375 28.38 -0.22 22.48
CA GLY A 375 28.52 -1.28 21.49
C GLY A 375 27.28 -2.17 21.36
N TYR A 376 26.15 -1.76 21.93
CA TYR A 376 24.84 -2.35 21.68
C TYR A 376 23.81 -1.26 21.42
N GLY A 377 22.85 -1.56 20.54
CA GLY A 377 21.79 -0.65 20.16
C GLY A 377 20.53 -0.71 21.01
N THR A 378 19.61 0.19 20.68
CA THR A 378 18.24 0.25 21.19
C THR A 378 17.31 -0.62 20.35
N LEU A 379 16.50 -1.49 20.99
CA LEU A 379 15.51 -2.30 20.30
C LEU A 379 14.14 -1.63 20.32
N ILE A 380 13.48 -1.63 19.17
CA ILE A 380 12.15 -1.06 18.94
C ILE A 380 11.29 -2.11 18.21
N ASP A 381 10.03 -2.24 18.63
CA ASP A 381 9.06 -3.13 18.01
C ASP A 381 7.62 -2.61 18.21
N SER A 382 6.65 -3.20 17.49
CA SER A 382 5.21 -2.90 17.57
C SER A 382 4.89 -1.40 17.59
N VAL A 383 5.47 -0.65 16.64
CA VAL A 383 5.28 0.81 16.54
C VAL A 383 3.93 1.11 15.90
N THR A 384 3.07 1.82 16.63
CA THR A 384 1.75 2.23 16.17
C THR A 384 1.56 3.72 16.41
N ALA A 385 0.78 4.35 15.54
CA ALA A 385 0.26 5.70 15.75
C ALA A 385 -1.21 5.73 15.33
N TYR A 386 -2.05 6.38 16.12
CA TYR A 386 -3.49 6.48 15.86
C TYR A 386 -3.91 7.94 15.76
N ARG A 387 -4.79 8.25 14.80
CA ARG A 387 -5.62 9.47 14.77
C ARG A 387 -7.06 9.11 14.44
N ASP A 388 -7.98 10.03 14.70
CA ASP A 388 -9.40 9.85 14.37
C ASP A 388 -9.69 10.21 12.91
N PHE A 389 -10.56 9.43 12.27
CA PHE A 389 -11.12 9.68 10.94
C PHE A 389 -12.65 9.66 10.99
N ASP A 390 -13.31 10.41 10.10
CA ASP A 390 -14.76 10.45 9.95
C ASP A 390 -15.31 9.11 9.47
N THR A 391 -14.65 8.47 8.52
CA THR A 391 -14.92 7.08 8.12
C THR A 391 -13.65 6.24 7.95
N LEU A 392 -13.81 4.94 8.20
CA LEU A 392 -12.83 3.91 7.81
C LEU A 392 -13.51 2.97 6.80
N THR A 393 -12.91 2.86 5.63
CA THR A 393 -13.32 1.98 4.54
C THR A 393 -12.22 0.98 4.23
N VAL A 394 -12.55 -0.31 4.23
CA VAL A 394 -11.60 -1.37 3.90
C VAL A 394 -12.17 -2.20 2.75
N GLY A 395 -11.38 -2.32 1.68
CA GLY A 395 -11.68 -3.13 0.50
C GLY A 395 -11.75 -4.61 0.85
N GLY A 396 -12.64 -5.31 0.16
CA GLY A 396 -12.91 -6.73 0.38
C GLY A 396 -11.74 -7.63 -0.04
N GLU A 397 -11.54 -8.70 0.72
CA GLU A 397 -10.78 -9.86 0.23
C GLU A 397 -11.75 -10.73 -0.59
N SER A 398 -11.45 -10.94 -1.88
CA SER A 398 -12.31 -11.73 -2.77
C SER A 398 -11.47 -12.72 -3.57
N ASP A 399 -11.84 -13.99 -3.63
CA ASP A 399 -11.27 -14.94 -4.60
C ASP A 399 -11.85 -14.72 -6.03
N ASP A 400 -12.83 -13.83 -6.17
CA ASP A 400 -13.56 -13.57 -7.40
C ASP A 400 -12.88 -12.43 -8.18
N PHE A 401 -12.02 -12.82 -9.12
CA PHE A 401 -11.21 -11.94 -10.00
C PHE A 401 -12.02 -10.96 -10.87
N HIS A 402 -13.35 -11.03 -10.84
CA HIS A 402 -14.23 -10.36 -11.80
C HIS A 402 -14.96 -9.12 -11.26
N ARG A 403 -14.61 -8.63 -10.07
CA ARG A 403 -15.23 -7.43 -9.51
C ARG A 403 -14.20 -6.35 -9.27
N ALA A 404 -14.19 -5.35 -10.16
CA ALA A 404 -13.60 -4.05 -9.87
C ALA A 404 -14.25 -3.49 -8.60
N GLU A 405 -13.45 -3.26 -7.56
CA GLU A 405 -13.92 -2.60 -6.35
C GLU A 405 -13.62 -1.11 -6.44
N PHE A 406 -14.69 -0.30 -6.40
CA PHE A 406 -14.64 1.14 -6.29
C PHE A 406 -14.89 1.53 -4.83
N LEU A 407 -13.86 2.08 -4.20
CA LEU A 407 -13.92 2.58 -2.82
C LEU A 407 -13.99 4.10 -2.87
N ALA A 408 -15.02 4.68 -2.24
CA ALA A 408 -15.18 6.12 -2.16
C ALA A 408 -15.34 6.59 -0.72
N GLY A 409 -14.67 7.68 -0.40
CA GLY A 409 -14.86 8.44 0.82
C GLY A 409 -16.04 9.41 0.74
N THR A 410 -15.98 10.40 1.60
CA THR A 410 -17.01 11.38 1.91
C THR A 410 -16.48 12.80 1.68
N ASP A 411 -17.08 13.79 2.34
CA ASP A 411 -16.57 15.17 2.35
C ASP A 411 -15.78 15.47 3.66
N GLY A 412 -15.50 14.43 4.46
CA GLY A 412 -14.76 14.50 5.72
C GLY A 412 -13.46 13.70 5.63
N ASP A 413 -12.67 13.68 6.71
CA ASP A 413 -11.38 12.99 6.67
C ASP A 413 -11.58 11.47 6.71
N ASP A 414 -11.18 10.76 5.67
CA ASP A 414 -11.44 9.34 5.51
C ASP A 414 -10.16 8.50 5.47
N ALA A 415 -10.22 7.32 6.09
CA ALA A 415 -9.18 6.32 5.96
C ALA A 415 -9.67 5.22 5.02
N ILE A 416 -9.07 5.10 3.83
CA ILE A 416 -9.48 4.13 2.82
C ILE A 416 -8.33 3.19 2.52
N PHE A 417 -8.51 1.92 2.86
CA PHE A 417 -7.57 0.86 2.56
C PHE A 417 -8.12 0.01 1.43
N GLY A 418 -7.39 -0.08 0.32
CA GLY A 418 -7.74 -0.97 -0.78
C GLY A 418 -7.77 -2.45 -0.38
N SER A 419 -7.06 -2.81 0.69
CA SER A 419 -6.97 -4.17 1.22
C SER A 419 -7.07 -4.20 2.75
N ALA A 420 -7.17 -5.39 3.33
CA ALA A 420 -6.95 -5.57 4.76
C ALA A 420 -5.60 -4.98 5.22
N HIS A 421 -5.53 -4.45 6.44
CA HIS A 421 -4.33 -3.79 6.97
C HIS A 421 -3.08 -4.69 6.92
N THR A 422 -3.24 -5.99 7.18
CA THR A 422 -2.16 -6.99 7.06
C THR A 422 -1.59 -7.07 5.65
N VAL A 423 -2.44 -6.89 4.64
CA VAL A 423 -2.10 -6.89 3.21
C VAL A 423 -1.49 -5.57 2.78
N VAL A 424 -1.86 -4.44 3.38
CA VAL A 424 -1.18 -3.15 3.15
C VAL A 424 0.20 -3.15 3.81
N ASP A 425 0.29 -3.67 5.04
CA ASP A 425 1.52 -3.68 5.83
C ASP A 425 2.62 -4.53 5.23
N GLY A 426 2.34 -5.77 4.84
CA GLY A 426 3.45 -6.70 4.57
C GLY A 426 3.15 -8.17 4.58
N LEU A 427 2.09 -8.51 5.29
CA LEU A 427 2.02 -9.75 6.04
C LEU A 427 1.02 -10.71 5.41
N GLY A 428 0.01 -10.16 4.76
CA GLY A 428 -0.95 -10.91 3.97
C GLY A 428 -0.46 -11.18 2.54
N ASP A 429 -0.83 -12.35 2.03
CA ASP A 429 -0.66 -12.80 0.65
C ASP A 429 -2.01 -12.84 -0.11
N THR A 430 -3.08 -12.30 0.49
CA THR A 430 -4.40 -12.20 -0.10
C THR A 430 -4.46 -11.11 -1.17
N TYR A 431 -5.08 -11.43 -2.30
CA TYR A 431 -5.38 -10.47 -3.36
C TYR A 431 -6.39 -9.44 -2.86
N SER A 432 -6.19 -8.18 -3.22
CA SER A 432 -7.15 -7.11 -3.03
C SER A 432 -7.50 -6.53 -4.38
N TYR A 433 -8.77 -6.20 -4.60
CA TYR A 433 -9.30 -5.80 -5.90
C TYR A 433 -9.80 -4.36 -5.95
N ALA A 434 -9.34 -3.50 -5.03
CA ALA A 434 -9.54 -2.07 -5.13
C ALA A 434 -8.82 -1.55 -6.39
N GLU A 435 -9.59 -1.40 -7.46
CA GLU A 435 -9.12 -0.87 -8.74
C GLU A 435 -9.17 0.65 -8.71
N VAL A 436 -10.12 1.21 -7.96
CA VAL A 436 -10.29 2.65 -7.81
C VAL A 436 -10.54 3.02 -6.35
N ILE A 437 -9.75 3.96 -5.85
CA ILE A 437 -9.92 4.61 -4.56
C ILE A 437 -10.13 6.10 -4.82
N ASP A 438 -11.21 6.66 -4.30
CA ASP A 438 -11.53 8.08 -4.39
C ASP A 438 -11.76 8.64 -2.99
N GLY A 439 -10.84 9.45 -2.47
CA GLY A 439 -10.94 10.05 -1.13
C GLY A 439 -12.11 11.01 -1.04
N GLY A 440 -12.21 11.90 -2.01
CA GLY A 440 -13.30 12.87 -2.10
C GLY A 440 -12.82 14.24 -1.61
N ALA A 441 -13.41 14.77 -0.55
CA ALA A 441 -12.89 15.97 0.08
C ALA A 441 -12.63 15.68 1.56
N GLY A 442 -11.61 16.29 2.15
CA GLY A 442 -11.13 15.93 3.48
C GLY A 442 -9.62 15.77 3.46
N ASP A 443 -9.01 15.65 4.64
CA ASP A 443 -7.59 15.31 4.74
C ASP A 443 -7.49 13.78 4.86
N ASP A 444 -7.49 13.09 3.72
CA ASP A 444 -7.70 11.64 3.63
C ASP A 444 -6.41 10.84 3.80
N ALA A 445 -6.54 9.57 4.20
CA ALA A 445 -5.46 8.60 4.21
C ALA A 445 -5.83 7.42 3.30
N LEU A 446 -5.22 7.38 2.12
CA LEU A 446 -5.55 6.45 1.04
C LEU A 446 -4.40 5.46 0.86
N TYR A 447 -4.68 4.19 1.12
CA TYR A 447 -3.72 3.10 1.00
C TYR A 447 -4.12 2.19 -0.15
N GLY A 448 -3.34 2.19 -1.22
CA GLY A 448 -3.52 1.31 -2.36
C GLY A 448 -3.48 -0.18 -1.97
N GLY A 449 -4.07 -1.01 -2.83
CA GLY A 449 -4.14 -2.45 -2.60
C GLY A 449 -2.90 -3.24 -3.04
N GLN A 450 -2.97 -4.57 -2.91
CA GLN A 450 -2.05 -5.49 -3.60
C GLN A 450 -2.62 -5.86 -4.96
N ASN A 451 -2.19 -5.21 -6.06
CA ASN A 451 -2.68 -5.57 -7.40
C ASN A 451 -1.85 -5.04 -8.59
N PHE A 452 -2.34 -5.35 -9.81
CA PHE A 452 -1.71 -4.96 -11.08
C PHE A 452 -1.86 -3.47 -11.40
N LEU A 453 -3.07 -2.93 -11.20
CA LEU A 453 -3.39 -1.52 -11.44
C LEU A 453 -4.34 -0.97 -10.37
N THR A 454 -3.99 0.18 -9.80
CA THR A 454 -4.88 0.94 -8.90
C THR A 454 -4.92 2.40 -9.33
N VAL A 455 -6.12 2.95 -9.50
CA VAL A 455 -6.36 4.39 -9.64
C VAL A 455 -6.66 4.95 -8.26
N ILE A 456 -5.94 5.98 -7.84
CA ILE A 456 -6.15 6.66 -6.56
C ILE A 456 -6.36 8.15 -6.81
N SER A 457 -7.47 8.68 -6.34
CA SER A 457 -7.84 10.10 -6.35
C SER A 457 -7.87 10.57 -4.90
N GLY A 458 -7.04 11.55 -4.54
CA GLY A 458 -7.09 12.22 -3.23
C GLY A 458 -8.32 13.11 -3.16
N GLY A 459 -8.29 14.16 -3.98
CA GLY A 459 -9.42 15.02 -4.23
C GLY A 459 -9.18 16.41 -3.67
N ALA A 460 -9.88 16.85 -2.62
CA ALA A 460 -9.65 18.18 -2.05
C ALA A 460 -9.37 18.12 -0.54
N GLY A 461 -8.16 18.52 -0.15
CA GLY A 461 -7.67 18.54 1.22
C GLY A 461 -6.23 18.06 1.25
N ASP A 462 -5.61 18.02 2.42
CA ASP A 462 -4.20 17.64 2.54
C ASP A 462 -4.10 16.11 2.65
N ASP A 463 -4.00 15.42 1.51
CA ASP A 463 -4.15 13.95 1.44
C ASP A 463 -2.84 13.18 1.66
N PHE A 464 -2.92 12.03 2.34
CA PHE A 464 -1.84 11.06 2.48
C PHE A 464 -2.10 9.83 1.62
N ILE A 465 -1.36 9.67 0.53
CA ILE A 465 -1.57 8.62 -0.46
C ILE A 465 -0.39 7.67 -0.47
N VAL A 466 -0.66 6.37 -0.33
CA VAL A 466 0.31 5.30 -0.46
C VAL A 466 -0.07 4.47 -1.67
N ALA A 467 0.80 4.40 -2.66
CA ALA A 467 0.60 3.59 -3.85
C ALA A 467 0.47 2.11 -3.48
N GLY A 468 -0.21 1.35 -4.36
CA GLY A 468 -0.30 -0.09 -4.21
C GLY A 468 1.07 -0.76 -4.27
N ARG A 469 1.12 -2.03 -3.86
CA ARG A 469 2.35 -2.83 -3.90
C ARG A 469 2.17 -4.09 -4.74
N PRO A 470 3.22 -4.55 -5.44
CA PRO A 470 3.16 -5.81 -6.14
C PRO A 470 3.16 -6.96 -5.12
N LEU A 471 2.55 -8.08 -5.50
CA LEU A 471 2.53 -9.30 -4.70
C LEU A 471 3.96 -9.84 -4.54
N GLY A 472 4.43 -9.92 -3.29
CA GLY A 472 5.77 -10.41 -2.95
C GLY A 472 6.00 -11.89 -3.28
N HIS A 473 4.94 -12.69 -3.43
CA HIS A 473 5.02 -14.11 -3.77
C HIS A 473 4.17 -14.45 -5.00
N GLY A 474 4.82 -14.54 -6.15
CA GLY A 474 4.18 -14.95 -7.42
C GLY A 474 5.13 -15.23 -8.58
N LEU A 475 6.46 -15.06 -8.40
CA LEU A 475 7.45 -15.31 -9.46
C LEU A 475 7.64 -16.78 -9.80
N GLU A 476 7.08 -17.73 -9.05
CA GLU A 476 7.36 -19.15 -9.28
C GLU A 476 6.34 -19.90 -10.14
N GLU A 477 5.05 -19.53 -10.24
CA GLU A 477 4.10 -20.39 -10.98
C GLU A 477 3.04 -19.76 -11.90
N SER A 478 2.82 -18.44 -11.96
CA SER A 478 1.90 -17.90 -12.99
C SER A 478 2.27 -16.50 -13.45
N HIS A 479 2.55 -16.39 -14.75
CA HIS A 479 2.91 -15.21 -15.55
C HIS A 479 4.42 -15.01 -15.79
N ALA A 480 4.91 -15.74 -16.78
CA ALA A 480 6.05 -15.32 -17.57
C ALA A 480 5.61 -14.17 -18.48
N THR A 481 5.59 -12.92 -18.02
CA THR A 481 5.24 -11.77 -18.88
C THR A 481 6.00 -10.52 -18.47
N ASP A 482 6.47 -9.79 -19.49
CA ASP A 482 7.13 -8.49 -19.42
C ASP A 482 6.17 -7.35 -18.99
N GLU A 483 5.17 -7.63 -18.15
CA GLU A 483 4.15 -6.67 -17.73
C GLU A 483 4.49 -6.08 -16.36
N PRO A 484 4.36 -4.75 -16.17
CA PRO A 484 4.71 -4.11 -14.91
C PRO A 484 3.66 -4.48 -13.86
N VAL A 485 4.09 -5.14 -12.79
CA VAL A 485 3.24 -5.47 -11.64
C VAL A 485 3.29 -4.29 -10.65
N GLY A 486 2.15 -3.89 -10.09
CA GLY A 486 2.07 -2.81 -9.09
C GLY A 486 2.04 -1.40 -9.67
N GLN A 487 1.40 -1.18 -10.82
CA GLN A 487 1.25 0.18 -11.35
C GLN A 487 0.15 0.94 -10.61
N SER A 488 0.41 2.18 -10.21
CA SER A 488 -0.63 3.08 -9.68
C SER A 488 -0.78 4.32 -10.55
N TYR A 489 -2.02 4.75 -10.80
CA TYR A 489 -2.33 6.07 -11.34
C TYR A 489 -2.84 6.94 -10.20
N ILE A 490 -2.14 8.03 -9.90
CA ILE A 490 -2.43 8.87 -8.74
C ILE A 490 -2.80 10.27 -9.20
N LEU A 491 -4.02 10.69 -8.86
CA LEU A 491 -4.50 12.06 -8.98
C LEU A 491 -4.55 12.63 -7.56
N PRO A 492 -3.51 13.36 -7.11
CA PRO A 492 -3.46 13.83 -5.73
C PRO A 492 -4.60 14.82 -5.44
N GLY A 493 -4.96 15.66 -6.40
CA GLY A 493 -6.00 16.68 -6.20
C GLY A 493 -5.40 17.99 -5.68
N SER A 494 -6.19 18.79 -4.95
CA SER A 494 -5.76 20.07 -4.36
C SER A 494 -5.50 19.91 -2.88
N GLY A 495 -4.41 20.50 -2.39
CA GLY A 495 -3.99 20.46 -0.98
C GLY A 495 -2.48 20.35 -0.84
N ASN A 496 -2.01 20.21 0.41
CA ASN A 496 -0.63 19.82 0.70
C ASN A 496 -0.50 18.30 0.76
N ASP A 497 -0.51 17.67 -0.41
CA ASP A 497 -0.55 16.22 -0.52
C ASP A 497 0.81 15.56 -0.29
N TYR A 498 0.74 14.33 0.20
CA TYR A 498 1.89 13.45 0.41
C TYR A 498 1.67 12.12 -0.30
N VAL A 499 2.53 11.79 -1.26
CA VAL A 499 2.46 10.56 -2.02
C VAL A 499 3.68 9.70 -1.73
N ARG A 500 3.47 8.47 -1.26
CA ARG A 500 4.53 7.46 -1.18
C ARG A 500 4.32 6.43 -2.28
N LEU A 501 5.26 6.39 -3.23
CA LEU A 501 5.24 5.41 -4.32
C LEU A 501 5.72 4.04 -3.86
N GLY A 502 5.20 3.03 -4.55
CA GLY A 502 5.45 1.62 -4.29
C GLY A 502 6.58 1.09 -5.16
N GLN A 503 6.60 -0.23 -5.34
CA GLN A 503 7.38 -0.82 -6.43
C GLN A 503 6.48 -0.90 -7.66
N GLY A 504 6.95 -0.49 -8.82
CA GLY A 504 6.15 -0.54 -10.03
C GLY A 504 6.55 0.54 -11.01
N ALA A 505 5.71 0.76 -12.02
CA ALA A 505 5.77 1.97 -12.82
C ALA A 505 4.58 2.84 -12.43
N ASP A 506 4.77 3.68 -11.43
CA ASP A 506 3.71 4.54 -10.92
C ASP A 506 3.61 5.83 -11.74
N SER A 507 2.41 6.40 -11.81
CA SER A 507 2.11 7.56 -12.63
C SER A 507 1.33 8.58 -11.83
N ILE A 508 1.95 9.72 -11.54
CA ILE A 508 1.28 10.87 -10.93
C ILE A 508 0.75 11.76 -12.04
N ILE A 509 -0.53 12.09 -11.99
CA ILE A 509 -1.21 12.93 -12.98
C ILE A 509 -1.62 14.23 -12.30
N LEU A 510 -1.00 15.33 -12.71
CA LEU A 510 -1.37 16.67 -12.29
C LEU A 510 -2.23 17.33 -13.35
N ASN A 511 -3.43 17.72 -12.94
CA ASN A 511 -4.39 18.46 -13.76
C ASN A 511 -4.66 19.83 -13.13
N ARG A 512 -5.62 20.59 -13.66
CA ARG A 512 -5.88 21.94 -13.14
C ARG A 512 -6.48 21.96 -11.73
N GLU A 513 -7.06 20.86 -11.27
CA GLU A 513 -7.64 20.77 -9.92
C GLU A 513 -6.55 20.86 -8.86
N ALA A 514 -5.37 20.28 -9.14
CA ALA A 514 -4.18 20.40 -8.30
C ALA A 514 -3.51 21.79 -8.27
N LEU A 515 -4.07 22.81 -8.93
CA LEU A 515 -3.48 24.15 -8.97
C LEU A 515 -4.16 25.15 -8.02
N VAL A 516 -3.74 25.12 -6.76
CA VAL A 516 -3.96 26.23 -5.83
C VAL A 516 -2.62 26.85 -5.44
N ASP A 517 -2.56 28.18 -5.43
CA ASP A 517 -1.32 28.90 -5.21
C ASP A 517 -0.76 28.69 -3.79
N GLY A 518 0.45 28.12 -3.74
CA GLY A 518 1.20 27.94 -2.50
C GLY A 518 1.06 26.56 -1.85
N GLU A 519 0.24 25.69 -2.43
CA GLU A 519 0.16 24.26 -2.10
C GLU A 519 1.38 23.49 -2.57
N LYS A 520 1.55 22.29 -2.01
CA LYS A 520 2.71 21.45 -2.23
C LYS A 520 2.31 19.99 -2.41
N LEU A 521 2.98 19.31 -3.33
CA LEU A 521 2.95 17.85 -3.40
C LEU A 521 4.33 17.32 -3.01
N THR A 522 4.39 16.47 -1.99
CA THR A 522 5.62 15.76 -1.61
C THR A 522 5.53 14.32 -2.08
N VAL A 523 6.56 13.83 -2.78
CA VAL A 523 6.58 12.47 -3.34
C VAL A 523 7.81 11.73 -2.84
N GLU A 524 7.60 10.60 -2.17
CA GLU A 524 8.64 9.67 -1.77
C GLU A 524 8.75 8.49 -2.74
N ASN A 525 9.94 7.88 -2.76
CA ASN A 525 10.27 6.67 -3.53
C ASN A 525 10.17 6.80 -5.05
N PHE A 526 10.19 8.03 -5.58
CA PHE A 526 10.14 8.27 -7.01
C PHE A 526 11.38 7.73 -7.75
N THR A 527 11.16 6.79 -8.67
CA THR A 527 12.18 6.06 -9.42
C THR A 527 12.12 6.42 -10.91
N PRO A 528 12.91 7.40 -11.41
CA PRO A 528 12.87 7.79 -12.81
C PRO A 528 13.43 6.70 -13.74
N SER A 529 13.01 6.73 -15.01
CA SER A 529 13.57 5.82 -16.01
C SER A 529 15.08 6.07 -16.21
N ASN A 530 15.85 4.99 -16.17
CA ASN A 530 17.26 4.95 -16.55
C ASN A 530 17.47 4.38 -17.97
N GLY A 531 16.40 4.13 -18.72
CA GLY A 531 16.43 3.51 -20.05
C GLY A 531 16.59 1.99 -20.05
N GLU A 532 16.69 1.35 -18.89
CA GLU A 532 16.85 -0.10 -18.72
C GLU A 532 15.72 -0.73 -17.88
N SER A 533 15.06 0.04 -17.00
CA SER A 533 13.94 -0.41 -16.17
C SER A 533 12.58 -0.19 -16.85
N LEU A 534 11.70 -1.20 -16.77
CA LEU A 534 10.26 -1.10 -17.08
C LEU A 534 9.43 -0.57 -15.90
N ASN A 535 10.04 -0.45 -14.72
CA ASN A 535 9.43 0.01 -13.47
C ASN A 535 9.93 1.43 -13.20
N ALA A 536 9.51 2.37 -14.04
CA ALA A 536 9.90 3.75 -13.94
C ALA A 536 8.68 4.59 -13.63
N ASP A 537 8.83 5.51 -12.70
CA ASP A 537 7.77 6.41 -12.30
C ASP A 537 7.69 7.61 -13.24
N HIS A 538 6.48 8.13 -13.36
CA HIS A 538 6.13 9.15 -14.32
C HIS A 538 5.31 10.26 -13.67
N LEU A 539 5.54 11.48 -14.17
CA LEU A 539 4.79 12.67 -13.81
C LEU A 539 4.17 13.26 -15.06
N PHE A 540 2.84 13.23 -15.15
CA PHE A 540 2.07 13.74 -16.28
C PHE A 540 1.47 15.10 -15.93
N LEU A 541 1.74 16.11 -16.78
CA LEU A 541 1.15 17.45 -16.66
C LEU A 541 0.05 17.61 -17.70
N ALA A 542 -1.19 17.44 -17.28
CA ALA A 542 -2.39 17.55 -18.10
C ALA A 542 -2.92 19.00 -18.14
N ASP A 543 -4.00 19.25 -18.88
CA ASP A 543 -4.78 20.50 -18.90
C ASP A 543 -3.98 21.78 -19.18
N GLY A 544 -2.90 21.65 -19.95
CA GLY A 544 -2.02 22.76 -20.30
C GLY A 544 -1.08 23.20 -19.17
N LEU A 545 -0.94 22.39 -18.12
CA LEU A 545 0.11 22.54 -17.12
C LEU A 545 1.50 22.44 -17.75
N ARG A 546 2.46 23.15 -17.15
CA ARG A 546 3.85 23.14 -17.60
C ARG A 546 4.80 23.35 -16.43
N LEU A 547 6.01 22.80 -16.58
CA LEU A 547 7.13 23.13 -15.72
C LEU A 547 7.53 24.61 -15.90
N GLN A 548 7.51 25.35 -14.81
CA GLN A 548 7.91 26.77 -14.75
C GLN A 548 9.35 26.93 -14.26
N GLY A 549 9.83 26.01 -13.41
CA GLY A 549 11.20 25.98 -12.91
C GLY A 549 11.51 24.68 -12.19
N SER A 550 12.80 24.39 -12.01
CA SER A 550 13.27 23.31 -11.15
C SER A 550 14.48 23.74 -10.34
N SER A 551 14.64 23.17 -9.15
CA SER A 551 15.79 23.38 -8.28
C SER A 551 16.12 22.09 -7.54
N TYR A 552 17.36 21.99 -7.08
CA TYR A 552 17.82 20.88 -6.25
C TYR A 552 18.41 21.47 -4.97
N SER A 553 17.88 21.06 -3.83
CA SER A 553 18.25 21.52 -2.50
C SER A 553 18.04 20.40 -1.51
N ASP A 554 18.89 20.33 -0.49
CA ASP A 554 18.72 19.44 0.66
C ASP A 554 18.62 17.93 0.35
N GLY A 555 18.97 17.50 -0.88
CA GLY A 555 18.88 16.10 -1.32
C GLY A 555 17.70 15.83 -2.25
N ASP A 556 16.83 16.82 -2.46
CA ASP A 556 15.54 16.66 -3.13
C ASP A 556 15.45 17.47 -4.42
N LEU A 557 14.64 16.97 -5.36
CA LEU A 557 14.32 17.67 -6.59
C LEU A 557 12.98 18.41 -6.45
N HIS A 558 13.03 19.74 -6.53
CA HIS A 558 11.85 20.62 -6.47
C HIS A 558 11.45 21.06 -7.88
N LEU A 559 10.18 20.93 -8.23
CA LEU A 559 9.59 21.31 -9.50
C LEU A 559 8.47 22.32 -9.25
N LEU A 560 8.56 23.49 -9.88
CA LEU A 560 7.47 24.47 -9.89
C LEU A 560 6.61 24.24 -11.14
N ILE A 561 5.37 23.79 -10.96
CA ILE A 561 4.45 23.45 -12.05
C ILE A 561 3.27 24.41 -12.02
N GLY A 562 2.77 24.82 -13.20
CA GLY A 562 1.54 25.61 -13.25
C GLY A 562 1.12 26.04 -14.65
N ASP A 563 0.01 26.78 -14.73
CA ASP A 563 -0.59 27.25 -15.98
C ASP A 563 -0.14 28.66 -16.41
N GLY A 564 0.58 29.35 -15.52
CA GLY A 564 1.09 30.71 -15.67
C GLY A 564 0.31 31.77 -14.88
N SER A 565 -0.82 31.39 -14.27
CA SER A 565 -1.52 32.18 -13.27
C SER A 565 -1.32 31.57 -11.89
N ASN A 566 -1.52 30.26 -11.78
CA ASN A 566 -1.35 29.52 -10.55
C ASN A 566 -0.15 28.56 -10.63
N SER A 567 0.38 28.15 -9.47
CA SER A 567 1.45 27.15 -9.38
C SER A 567 1.43 26.31 -8.10
N ILE A 568 1.86 25.06 -8.24
CA ILE A 568 2.14 24.10 -7.17
C ILE A 568 3.65 23.76 -7.14
N GLU A 569 4.20 23.55 -5.95
CA GLU A 569 5.55 23.02 -5.76
C GLU A 569 5.48 21.49 -5.57
N VAL A 570 6.14 20.74 -6.46
CA VAL A 570 6.28 19.28 -6.33
C VAL A 570 7.70 18.97 -5.85
N THR A 571 7.83 18.30 -4.71
CA THR A 571 9.11 17.87 -4.13
C THR A 571 9.26 16.37 -4.29
N LEU A 572 10.27 15.93 -5.04
CA LEU A 572 10.61 14.51 -5.21
C LEU A 572 11.77 14.20 -4.24
N VAL A 573 11.44 13.54 -3.13
CA VAL A 573 12.34 13.32 -1.98
C VAL A 573 13.45 12.34 -2.33
N GLY A 574 14.68 12.68 -2.00
CA GLY A 574 15.88 11.87 -2.25
C GLY A 574 16.21 11.67 -3.73
N MET A 575 15.52 12.38 -4.64
CA MET A 575 15.72 12.27 -6.07
C MET A 575 16.87 13.16 -6.53
N GLU A 576 17.96 12.54 -6.99
CA GLU A 576 19.04 13.27 -7.65
C GLU A 576 18.55 13.94 -8.95
N PRO A 577 19.20 15.04 -9.40
CA PRO A 577 18.84 15.69 -10.65
C PRO A 577 18.96 14.75 -11.85
N ALA A 578 17.83 14.19 -12.29
CA ALA A 578 17.73 13.39 -13.49
C ALA A 578 17.43 14.26 -14.72
N ALA A 579 17.56 13.67 -15.91
CA ALA A 579 17.09 14.30 -17.12
C ALA A 579 15.55 14.30 -17.10
N LEU A 580 14.93 15.48 -16.93
CA LEU A 580 13.49 15.60 -16.70
C LEU A 580 12.64 14.91 -17.79
N ASP A 581 13.16 14.82 -19.01
CA ASP A 581 12.51 14.15 -20.15
C ASP A 581 12.39 12.62 -19.98
N THR A 582 13.01 12.02 -18.95
CA THR A 582 12.86 10.57 -18.69
C THR A 582 11.62 10.23 -17.87
N PHE A 583 10.98 11.21 -17.22
CA PHE A 583 9.83 10.97 -16.35
C PHE A 583 8.73 12.04 -16.45
N LEU A 584 9.02 13.24 -16.94
CA LEU A 584 8.06 14.33 -17.06
C LEU A 584 7.40 14.36 -18.44
N HIS A 585 6.09 14.15 -18.47
CA HIS A 585 5.28 14.11 -19.69
C HIS A 585 4.29 15.28 -19.74
N THR A 586 4.06 15.85 -20.92
CA THR A 586 3.18 17.03 -21.10
C THR A 586 2.41 16.97 -22.41
N GLY A 587 1.34 17.77 -22.52
CA GLY A 587 0.59 17.96 -23.76
C GLY A 587 -0.46 16.87 -23.98
N SER A 588 -0.79 16.59 -25.25
CA SER A 588 -1.97 15.79 -25.61
C SER A 588 -1.97 14.36 -25.05
N GLU A 589 -0.80 13.79 -24.79
CA GLU A 589 -0.66 12.47 -24.18
C GLU A 589 -1.10 12.50 -22.71
N ALA A 590 -0.59 13.48 -21.95
CA ALA A 590 -1.01 13.70 -20.56
C ALA A 590 -2.50 14.06 -20.47
N ASP A 591 -3.01 14.89 -21.39
CA ASP A 591 -4.44 15.23 -21.46
C ASP A 591 -5.30 13.96 -21.71
N THR A 592 -4.89 13.11 -22.66
CA THR A 592 -5.63 11.88 -23.00
C THR A 592 -5.65 10.92 -21.81
N LEU A 593 -4.51 10.75 -21.14
CA LEU A 593 -4.43 9.89 -19.96
C LEU A 593 -5.31 10.44 -18.83
N ASN A 594 -5.24 11.74 -18.54
CA ASN A 594 -6.09 12.38 -17.55
C ASN A 594 -7.59 12.18 -17.86
N ASP A 595 -8.01 12.40 -19.11
CA ASP A 595 -9.40 12.20 -19.52
C ASP A 595 -9.85 10.74 -19.34
N GLN A 596 -8.95 9.77 -19.59
CA GLN A 596 -9.23 8.35 -19.40
C GLN A 596 -9.37 7.99 -17.92
N ILE A 597 -8.43 8.43 -17.08
CA ILE A 597 -8.47 8.13 -15.66
C ILE A 597 -9.67 8.83 -14.98
N GLN A 598 -9.95 10.08 -15.34
CA GLN A 598 -11.14 10.77 -14.84
C GLN A 598 -12.43 10.05 -15.26
N ALA A 599 -12.50 9.53 -16.49
CA ALA A 599 -13.67 8.77 -16.92
C ALA A 599 -13.87 7.47 -16.12
N ILE A 600 -12.79 6.85 -15.63
CA ILE A 600 -12.82 5.67 -14.77
C ILE A 600 -13.35 6.03 -13.37
N ILE A 601 -12.89 7.15 -12.81
CA ILE A 601 -13.35 7.65 -11.51
C ILE A 601 -14.84 8.02 -11.62
N ASP A 602 -15.21 8.84 -12.60
CA ASP A 602 -16.58 9.32 -12.83
C ASP A 602 -17.59 8.21 -13.11
N SER A 603 -17.13 7.06 -13.64
CA SER A 603 -17.98 5.89 -13.90
C SER A 603 -18.16 5.00 -12.68
N GLY A 604 -17.45 5.26 -11.58
CA GLY A 604 -17.42 4.40 -10.39
C GLY A 604 -16.60 3.13 -10.62
N GLY A 605 -15.47 3.22 -11.34
CA GLY A 605 -14.60 2.09 -11.64
C GLY A 605 -15.06 1.20 -12.79
N HIS A 606 -16.14 1.57 -13.50
CA HIS A 606 -16.56 0.85 -14.70
C HIS A 606 -15.74 1.30 -15.91
N LEU A 607 -14.83 0.44 -16.38
CA LEU A 607 -14.15 0.61 -17.66
C LEU A 607 -15.19 0.59 -18.79
N ALA A 608 -15.34 1.71 -19.51
CA ALA A 608 -16.36 1.90 -20.56
C ALA A 608 -16.04 1.19 -21.89
#